data_AF-A0A1J3JUL1-F1
#
_entry.id   AF-A0A1J3JUL1-F1
#
_cell.length_a   1.000
_cell.length_b   1.000
_cell.length_c   1.000
_cell.angle_alpha   90.00
_cell.angle_beta   90.00
_cell.angle_gamma   90.00
#
_symmetry.space_group_name_H-M   'P 1'
#
loop_
_entity.id
_entity.type
_entity.pdbx_description
1 polymer ?
#
loop_
_entity_poly.entity_id
_entity_poly.type
_entity_poly.pdbx_seq_one_letter_code
_entity_poly.pdbx_strand_id
1 'polypeptide(L)'
;LAASTSNGNPLPDGVLQKTLEACDRVLDLDSTRTKVLEFVESKMGSVAPNLSVAAKLMGTAGGLSALANMPACDVQVLGHKRKSLVGFASHSSRVGYLEQTEILQKKTPPGLGMRVGRLLAAKSTLAARVDAEGGDPAGTYGRALREEIGKKIDKWQEPPPARQPKPLAVPCFEPKKRRGGRRLRRM
;
A
#
# COMPACT_ATOMS: atom_id res chain seq x y z
N LEU A 1 -19.05 22.49 24.27
CA LEU A 1 -18.91 23.82 23.63
C LEU A 1 -19.64 23.88 22.29
N ALA A 2 -19.40 22.97 21.33
CA ALA A 2 -20.10 22.97 20.03
C ALA A 2 -21.64 22.84 20.14
N ALA A 3 -22.15 22.04 21.09
CA ALA A 3 -23.60 21.90 21.30
C ALA A 3 -24.26 23.16 21.88
N SER A 4 -23.50 24.03 22.55
CA SER A 4 -24.02 25.27 23.15
C SER A 4 -23.98 26.46 22.18
N THR A 5 -23.18 26.39 21.12
CA THR A 5 -23.01 27.45 20.10
C THR A 5 -23.52 27.02 18.71
N SER A 6 -24.26 25.91 18.61
CA SER A 6 -24.79 25.44 17.33
C SER A 6 -26.11 26.14 17.00
N ASN A 7 -26.19 26.75 15.81
CA ASN A 7 -27.41 27.35 15.27
C ASN A 7 -28.44 26.31 14.75
N GLY A 8 -28.46 25.10 15.33
CA GLY A 8 -29.32 24.01 14.88
C GLY A 8 -30.73 24.11 15.47
N ASN A 9 -31.73 23.65 14.71
CA ASN A 9 -33.11 23.53 15.20
C ASN A 9 -33.32 22.20 15.92
N PRO A 10 -34.17 22.14 16.97
CA PRO A 10 -34.51 20.88 17.63
C PRO A 10 -35.24 19.94 16.66
N LEU A 11 -34.83 18.67 16.65
CA LEU A 11 -35.46 17.63 15.87
C LEU A 11 -36.79 17.20 16.54
N PRO A 12 -37.87 16.98 15.77
CA PRO A 12 -39.11 16.44 16.34
C PRO A 12 -38.91 15.01 16.83
N ASP A 13 -39.58 14.62 17.92
CA ASP A 13 -39.35 13.36 18.63
C ASP A 13 -39.42 12.11 17.74
N GLY A 14 -40.36 12.07 16.79
CA GLY A 14 -40.48 10.95 15.86
C GLY A 14 -39.34 10.84 14.84
N VAL A 15 -38.66 11.95 14.53
CA VAL A 15 -37.44 11.94 13.69
C VAL A 15 -36.23 11.60 14.55
N LEU A 16 -36.16 12.14 15.78
CA LEU A 16 -35.09 11.85 16.74
C LEU A 16 -35.01 10.34 17.02
N GLN A 17 -36.14 9.69 17.31
CA GLN A 17 -36.19 8.25 17.57
C GLN A 17 -35.70 7.43 16.36
N LYS A 18 -36.15 7.77 15.15
CA LYS A 18 -35.68 7.13 13.91
C LYS A 18 -34.19 7.33 13.67
N THR A 19 -33.65 8.51 13.99
CA THR A 19 -32.21 8.77 13.85
C THR A 19 -31.39 7.96 14.84
N LEU A 20 -31.86 7.81 16.08
CA LEU A 20 -31.21 6.99 17.09
C LEU A 20 -31.24 5.50 16.69
N GLU A 21 -32.39 4.98 16.25
CA GLU A 21 -32.50 3.62 15.74
C GLU A 21 -31.58 3.36 14.53
N ALA A 22 -31.43 4.36 13.65
CA ALA A 22 -30.51 4.26 12.52
C ALA A 22 -29.04 4.22 12.99
N CYS A 23 -28.67 5.01 14.00
CA CYS A 23 -27.35 4.96 14.62
C CYS A 23 -27.07 3.60 15.24
N ASP A 24 -28.02 3.03 15.99
CA ASP A 24 -27.89 1.71 16.62
C ASP A 24 -27.67 0.62 15.56
N ARG A 25 -28.46 0.64 14.47
CA ARG A 25 -28.26 -0.27 13.33
C ARG A 25 -26.88 -0.13 12.69
N VAL A 26 -26.34 1.08 12.61
CA VAL A 26 -24.99 1.32 12.07
C VAL A 26 -23.93 0.71 13.01
N LEU A 27 -24.10 0.84 14.32
CA LEU A 27 -23.21 0.22 15.31
C LEU A 27 -23.28 -1.31 15.24
N ASP A 28 -24.47 -1.87 15.10
CA ASP A 28 -24.67 -3.32 14.92
C ASP A 28 -23.99 -3.82 13.64
N LEU A 29 -24.12 -3.09 12.53
CA LEU A 29 -23.45 -3.41 11.28
C LEU A 29 -21.93 -3.35 11.41
N ASP A 30 -21.38 -2.36 12.12
CA ASP A 30 -19.94 -2.27 12.36
C ASP A 30 -19.43 -3.42 13.23
N SER A 31 -20.19 -3.81 14.27
CA SER A 31 -19.88 -4.98 15.10
C SER A 31 -19.96 -6.31 14.34
N THR A 32 -20.88 -6.42 13.39
CA THR A 32 -21.00 -7.60 12.54
C THR A 32 -19.85 -7.65 11.54
N ARG A 33 -19.45 -6.50 11.01
CA ARG A 33 -18.30 -6.38 10.11
C ARG A 33 -17.00 -6.81 10.79
N THR A 34 -16.76 -6.40 12.03
CA THR A 34 -15.56 -6.82 12.77
C THR A 34 -15.55 -8.34 13.00
N LYS A 35 -16.68 -8.94 13.39
CA LYS A 35 -16.80 -10.40 13.53
C LYS A 35 -16.49 -11.16 12.24
N VAL A 36 -16.97 -10.66 11.09
CA VAL A 36 -16.67 -11.26 9.78
C VAL A 36 -15.17 -11.14 9.45
N LEU A 37 -14.54 -10.01 9.76
CA LEU A 37 -13.10 -9.83 9.55
C LEU A 37 -12.29 -10.78 10.42
N GLU A 38 -12.63 -10.94 11.70
CA GLU A 38 -11.98 -11.89 12.62
C GLU A 38 -12.14 -13.34 12.13
N PHE A 39 -13.33 -13.71 11.65
CA PHE A 39 -13.57 -15.02 11.06
C PHE A 39 -12.69 -15.27 9.83
N VAL A 40 -12.60 -14.28 8.93
CA VAL A 40 -11.73 -14.35 7.75
C VAL A 40 -10.26 -14.44 8.15
N GLU A 41 -9.81 -13.69 9.15
CA GLU A 41 -8.44 -13.77 9.69
C GLU A 41 -8.14 -15.16 10.25
N SER A 42 -9.08 -15.79 10.96
CA SER A 42 -8.91 -17.16 11.49
C SER A 42 -8.74 -18.22 10.38
N LYS A 43 -9.42 -18.02 9.24
CA LYS A 43 -9.35 -18.93 8.08
C LYS A 43 -8.21 -18.57 7.13
N MET A 44 -7.60 -17.39 7.30
CA MET A 44 -6.57 -16.90 6.40
C MET A 44 -5.35 -17.81 6.32
N GLY A 45 -4.95 -18.38 7.46
CA GLY A 45 -3.83 -19.31 7.51
C GLY A 45 -4.01 -20.56 6.63
N SER A 46 -5.26 -20.90 6.28
CA SER A 46 -5.57 -22.00 5.36
C SER A 46 -5.82 -21.55 3.92
N VAL A 47 -6.31 -20.33 3.70
CA VAL A 47 -6.73 -19.83 2.38
C VAL A 47 -5.62 -19.06 1.66
N ALA A 48 -4.85 -18.26 2.40
CA ALA A 48 -3.78 -17.44 1.86
C ALA A 48 -2.63 -17.33 2.89
N PRO A 49 -1.85 -18.41 3.08
CA PRO A 49 -0.81 -18.48 4.10
C PRO A 49 0.36 -17.51 3.84
N ASN A 50 0.53 -17.04 2.60
CA ASN A 50 1.62 -16.14 2.23
C ASN A 50 1.28 -14.65 2.41
N LEU A 51 0.01 -14.30 2.65
CA LEU A 51 -0.47 -12.92 2.81
C LEU A 51 -0.89 -12.61 4.26
N SER A 52 -0.09 -11.83 4.98
CA SER A 52 -0.39 -11.46 6.38
C SER A 52 -1.47 -10.37 6.55
N VAL A 53 -1.80 -9.60 5.50
CA VAL A 53 -2.78 -8.48 5.53
C VAL A 53 -3.97 -8.78 4.61
N ALA A 54 -4.17 -10.06 4.30
CA ALA A 54 -5.09 -10.47 3.26
C ALA A 54 -6.56 -10.22 3.60
N ALA A 55 -6.99 -10.29 4.86
CA ALA A 55 -8.42 -10.19 5.19
C ALA A 55 -9.04 -8.86 4.71
N LYS A 56 -8.37 -7.73 5.00
CA LYS A 56 -8.82 -6.40 4.56
C LYS A 56 -8.68 -6.23 3.05
N LEU A 57 -7.55 -6.64 2.47
CA LEU A 57 -7.30 -6.51 1.03
C LEU A 57 -8.28 -7.37 0.22
N MET A 58 -8.44 -8.65 0.56
CA MET A 58 -9.39 -9.56 -0.06
C MET A 58 -10.83 -9.14 0.14
N GLY A 59 -11.20 -8.68 1.34
CA GLY A 59 -12.54 -8.17 1.61
C GLY A 59 -12.91 -6.99 0.70
N THR A 60 -11.95 -6.09 0.44
CA THR A 60 -12.17 -4.98 -0.51
C THR A 60 -12.02 -5.36 -1.98
N ALA A 61 -11.20 -6.37 -2.27
CA ALA A 61 -10.95 -6.84 -3.62
C ALA A 61 -12.09 -7.72 -4.16
N GLY A 62 -12.91 -8.31 -3.28
CA GLY A 62 -13.94 -9.27 -3.66
C GLY A 62 -13.43 -10.72 -3.72
N GLY A 63 -12.38 -11.05 -2.97
CA GLY A 63 -11.82 -12.40 -2.86
C GLY A 63 -10.39 -12.54 -3.40
N LEU A 64 -9.85 -13.76 -3.24
CA LEU A 64 -8.45 -14.07 -3.59
C LEU A 64 -8.19 -14.03 -5.10
N SER A 65 -9.10 -14.57 -5.91
CA SER A 65 -8.98 -14.58 -7.37
C SER A 65 -8.99 -13.17 -7.96
N ALA A 66 -9.88 -12.30 -7.46
CA ALA A 66 -9.92 -10.90 -7.85
C ALA A 66 -8.64 -10.17 -7.46
N LEU A 67 -8.12 -10.42 -6.24
CA LEU A 67 -6.88 -9.83 -5.75
C LEU A 67 -5.66 -10.29 -6.56
N ALA A 68 -5.61 -11.55 -6.99
CA ALA A 68 -4.52 -12.10 -7.81
C ALA A 68 -4.46 -11.45 -9.21
N ASN A 69 -5.62 -11.12 -9.79
CA ASN A 69 -5.72 -10.47 -11.09
C ASN A 69 -5.41 -8.96 -11.05
N MET A 70 -5.47 -8.32 -9.87
CA MET A 70 -5.16 -6.91 -9.75
C MET A 70 -3.67 -6.61 -9.97
N PRO A 71 -3.33 -5.49 -10.64
CA PRO A 71 -1.96 -5.02 -10.71
C PRO A 71 -1.52 -4.42 -9.36
N ALA A 72 -0.20 -4.42 -9.12
CA ALA A 72 0.39 -3.92 -7.89
C ALA A 72 0.05 -2.44 -7.58
N CYS A 73 -0.15 -1.62 -8.61
CA CYS A 73 -0.53 -0.21 -8.43
C CYS A 73 -1.93 -0.06 -7.83
N ASP A 74 -2.86 -0.95 -8.17
CA ASP A 74 -4.24 -0.88 -7.67
C ASP A 74 -4.27 -1.40 -6.23
N VAL A 75 -3.55 -2.50 -5.96
CA VAL A 75 -3.39 -3.04 -4.61
C VAL A 75 -2.75 -2.03 -3.65
N GLN A 76 -1.86 -1.16 -4.14
CA GLN A 76 -1.27 -0.09 -3.34
C GLN A 76 -2.31 0.89 -2.77
N VAL A 77 -3.36 1.19 -3.56
CA VAL A 77 -4.34 2.23 -3.26
C VAL A 77 -5.62 1.63 -2.65
N LEU A 78 -5.74 0.30 -2.55
CA LEU A 78 -6.87 -0.38 -1.91
C LEU A 78 -7.09 0.09 -0.47
N GLY A 79 -8.29 0.59 -0.19
CA GLY A 79 -8.66 1.13 1.13
C GLY A 79 -8.36 2.61 1.33
N HIS A 80 -7.76 3.27 0.34
CA HIS A 80 -7.50 4.70 0.40
C HIS A 80 -8.83 5.48 0.26
N LYS A 81 -9.35 5.98 1.39
CA LYS A 81 -10.48 6.92 1.38
C LYS A 81 -9.94 8.34 1.19
N ARG A 82 -10.38 9.04 0.15
CA ARG A 82 -10.09 10.47 -0.02
C ARG A 82 -10.70 11.23 1.16
N LYS A 83 -9.87 11.66 2.11
CA LYS A 83 -10.27 12.64 3.13
C LYS A 83 -10.18 14.01 2.47
N SER A 84 -11.26 14.45 1.83
CA SER A 84 -11.39 15.84 1.42
C SER A 84 -11.62 16.68 2.68
N LEU A 85 -10.52 17.10 3.31
CA LEU A 85 -10.58 18.20 4.27
C LEU A 85 -10.79 19.47 3.46
N VAL A 86 -11.98 20.03 3.54
CA VAL A 86 -12.34 21.31 2.92
C VAL A 86 -11.30 22.35 3.37
N GLY A 87 -10.58 22.94 2.41
CA GLY A 87 -9.67 24.07 2.65
C GLY A 87 -8.18 23.76 2.84
N PHE A 88 -7.73 22.50 2.89
CA PHE A 88 -6.30 22.17 2.94
C PHE A 88 -5.85 21.37 1.70
N ALA A 89 -4.70 21.74 1.12
CA ALA A 89 -4.03 20.97 0.07
C ALA A 89 -3.55 19.63 0.64
N SER A 90 -4.46 18.65 0.69
CA SER A 90 -4.20 17.34 1.24
C SER A 90 -3.18 16.61 0.37
N HIS A 91 -1.94 16.54 0.84
CA HIS A 91 -0.95 15.58 0.36
C HIS A 91 -1.40 14.19 0.85
N SER A 92 -2.46 13.67 0.23
CA SER A 92 -3.00 12.35 0.55
C SER A 92 -1.94 11.32 0.21
N SER A 93 -1.37 10.67 1.22
CA SER A 93 -0.45 9.57 1.03
C SER A 93 -1.18 8.48 0.24
N ARG A 94 -0.68 8.13 -0.96
CA ARG A 94 -1.35 7.20 -1.90
C ARG A 94 -1.26 5.74 -1.48
N VAL A 95 -1.33 5.46 -0.19
CA VAL A 95 -1.15 4.11 0.32
C VAL A 95 -2.35 3.81 1.20
N GLY A 96 -3.08 2.74 0.85
CA GLY A 96 -4.33 2.37 1.51
C GLY A 96 -4.06 1.49 2.74
N TYR A 97 -4.66 0.31 2.80
CA TYR A 97 -4.49 -0.61 3.94
C TYR A 97 -3.04 -1.02 4.19
N LEU A 98 -2.17 -0.93 3.18
CA LEU A 98 -0.76 -1.24 3.33
C LEU A 98 -0.02 -0.28 4.28
N GLU A 99 -0.47 0.98 4.48
CA GLU A 99 0.13 1.89 5.48
C GLU A 99 -0.05 1.40 6.91
N GLN A 100 -1.12 0.66 7.16
CA GLN A 100 -1.44 0.15 8.50
C GLN A 100 -0.55 -1.04 8.88
N THR A 101 0.31 -1.50 7.97
CA THR A 101 1.19 -2.63 8.23
C THR A 101 2.32 -2.24 9.16
N GLU A 102 2.68 -3.16 10.06
CA GLU A 102 3.78 -2.95 11.00
C GLU A 102 5.11 -2.65 10.29
N ILE A 103 5.31 -3.15 9.07
CA ILE A 103 6.53 -2.92 8.29
C ILE A 103 6.66 -1.42 7.93
N LEU A 104 5.56 -0.78 7.51
CA LEU A 104 5.56 0.64 7.20
C LEU A 104 5.58 1.51 8.45
N GLN A 105 4.86 1.13 9.51
CA GLN A 105 4.79 1.93 10.73
C GLN A 105 6.05 1.85 11.61
N LYS A 106 6.66 0.67 11.74
CA LYS A 106 7.78 0.43 12.67
C LYS A 106 9.15 0.49 12.00
N LYS A 107 9.29 -0.03 10.78
CA LYS A 107 10.61 -0.21 10.12
C LYS A 107 10.97 0.88 9.11
N THR A 108 10.02 1.70 8.66
CA THR A 108 10.24 2.61 7.54
C THR A 108 10.42 4.06 8.00
N PRO A 109 11.53 4.74 7.67
CA PRO A 109 11.67 6.17 7.93
C PRO A 109 10.73 7.00 7.01
N PRO A 110 10.31 8.20 7.43
CA PRO A 110 9.25 8.98 6.77
C PRO A 110 9.54 9.32 5.30
N GLY A 111 10.82 9.40 4.89
CA GLY A 111 11.21 9.63 3.49
C GLY A 111 11.09 8.42 2.55
N LEU A 112 11.01 7.19 3.09
CA LEU A 112 10.97 5.96 2.28
C LEU A 112 9.59 5.33 2.17
N GLY A 113 8.58 5.89 2.87
CA GLY A 113 7.22 5.32 2.96
C GLY A 113 6.59 4.98 1.60
N MET A 114 6.63 5.90 0.63
CA MET A 114 6.07 5.66 -0.71
C MET A 114 6.80 4.54 -1.47
N ARG A 115 8.12 4.44 -1.32
CA ARG A 115 8.94 3.43 -2.00
C ARG A 115 8.69 2.05 -1.41
N VAL A 116 8.59 1.97 -0.09
CA VAL A 116 8.24 0.74 0.64
C VAL A 116 6.79 0.34 0.35
N GLY A 117 5.85 1.28 0.28
CA GLY A 117 4.46 1.00 -0.10
C GLY A 117 4.31 0.35 -1.47
N ARG A 118 5.07 0.83 -2.48
CA ARG A 118 5.13 0.19 -3.81
C ARG A 118 5.73 -1.22 -3.75
N LEU A 119 6.82 -1.38 -3.00
CA LEU A 119 7.47 -2.68 -2.83
C LEU A 119 6.54 -3.69 -2.16
N LEU A 120 5.87 -3.29 -1.07
CA LEU A 120 4.89 -4.10 -0.36
C LEU A 120 3.74 -4.49 -1.28
N ALA A 121 3.15 -3.54 -2.00
CA ALA A 121 2.06 -3.84 -2.92
C ALA A 121 2.46 -4.87 -3.99
N ALA A 122 3.65 -4.71 -4.58
CA ALA A 122 4.18 -5.65 -5.57
C ALA A 122 4.42 -7.06 -5.00
N LYS A 123 5.00 -7.14 -3.80
CA LYS A 123 5.26 -8.43 -3.13
C LYS A 123 3.97 -9.09 -2.65
N SER A 124 3.00 -8.32 -2.16
CA SER A 124 1.67 -8.80 -1.82
C SER A 124 0.91 -9.33 -3.03
N THR A 125 0.98 -8.67 -4.19
CA THR A 125 0.36 -9.21 -5.42
C THR A 125 0.99 -10.53 -5.86
N LEU A 126 2.31 -10.70 -5.70
CA LEU A 126 2.97 -11.97 -6.01
C LEU A 126 2.54 -13.07 -5.05
N ALA A 127 2.48 -12.77 -3.74
CA ALA A 127 1.97 -13.71 -2.74
C ALA A 127 0.51 -14.10 -3.03
N ALA A 128 -0.35 -13.14 -3.39
CA ALA A 128 -1.75 -13.37 -3.74
C ALA A 128 -1.91 -14.37 -4.90
N ARG A 129 -1.07 -14.24 -5.93
CA ARG A 129 -1.11 -15.12 -7.11
C ARG A 129 -0.67 -16.54 -6.76
N VAL A 130 0.40 -16.68 -5.98
CA VAL A 130 0.87 -17.99 -5.51
C VAL A 130 -0.18 -18.67 -4.63
N ASP A 131 -0.84 -17.91 -3.74
CA ASP A 131 -1.92 -18.43 -2.90
C ASP A 131 -3.15 -18.83 -3.74
N ALA A 132 -3.50 -18.05 -4.77
CA ALA A 132 -4.62 -18.38 -5.67
C ALA A 132 -4.40 -19.66 -6.49
N GLU A 133 -3.13 -19.96 -6.82
CA GLU A 133 -2.74 -21.17 -7.56
C GLU A 133 -2.50 -22.38 -6.63
N GLY A 134 -2.57 -22.20 -5.30
CA GLY A 134 -2.37 -23.27 -4.31
C GLY A 134 -0.90 -23.66 -4.07
N GLY A 135 0.04 -22.72 -4.28
CA GLY A 135 1.47 -23.02 -4.40
C GLY A 135 2.18 -23.49 -3.12
N ASP A 136 2.03 -22.80 -1.97
CA ASP A 136 2.77 -23.13 -0.75
C ASP A 136 1.88 -23.10 0.52
N PRO A 137 1.39 -24.26 0.99
CA PRO A 137 0.57 -24.35 2.19
C PRO A 137 1.34 -24.08 3.48
N ALA A 138 2.67 -24.14 3.48
CA ALA A 138 3.50 -23.91 4.66
C ALA A 138 3.78 -22.42 4.91
N GLY A 139 3.47 -21.54 3.95
CA GLY A 139 3.70 -20.10 4.06
C GLY A 139 5.18 -19.70 4.01
N THR A 140 6.07 -20.59 3.54
CA THR A 140 7.51 -20.35 3.47
C THR A 140 7.84 -19.26 2.46
N TYR A 141 7.12 -19.25 1.33
CA TYR A 141 7.25 -18.24 0.30
C TYR A 141 6.95 -16.83 0.82
N GLY A 142 5.86 -16.67 1.59
CA GLY A 142 5.49 -15.39 2.21
C GLY A 142 6.53 -14.91 3.22
N ARG A 143 7.12 -15.82 3.99
CA ARG A 143 8.24 -15.50 4.91
C ARG A 143 9.47 -15.02 4.16
N ALA A 144 9.85 -15.70 3.07
CA ALA A 144 10.98 -15.29 2.22
C ALA A 144 10.74 -13.89 1.62
N LEU A 145 9.53 -13.61 1.11
CA LEU A 145 9.19 -12.27 0.60
C LEU A 145 9.28 -11.19 1.69
N ARG A 146 8.86 -11.51 2.93
CA ARG A 146 8.97 -10.59 4.07
C ARG A 146 10.42 -10.28 4.41
N GLU A 147 11.30 -11.28 4.36
CA GLU A 147 12.74 -11.09 4.56
C GLU A 147 13.37 -10.26 3.44
N GLU A 148 13.01 -10.50 2.18
CA GLU A 148 13.47 -9.68 1.05
C GLU A 148 13.05 -8.21 1.20
N ILE A 149 11.84 -7.95 1.68
CA ILE A 149 11.37 -6.60 1.96
C ILE A 149 12.23 -5.96 3.05
N GLY A 150 12.51 -6.68 4.14
CA GLY A 150 13.41 -6.22 5.20
C GLY A 150 14.79 -5.84 4.67
N LYS A 151 15.45 -6.76 3.96
CA LYS A 151 16.77 -6.54 3.36
C LYS A 151 16.81 -5.32 2.43
N LYS A 152 15.73 -5.07 1.67
CA LYS A 152 15.63 -3.90 0.79
C LYS A 152 15.46 -2.59 1.57
N ILE A 153 14.69 -2.61 2.65
CA ILE A 153 14.52 -1.45 3.53
C ILE A 153 15.85 -1.09 4.16
N ASP A 154 16.56 -2.07 4.72
CA ASP A 154 17.86 -1.88 5.37
C ASP A 154 18.88 -1.32 4.37
N LYS A 155 18.96 -1.90 3.17
CA LYS A 155 19.80 -1.41 2.07
C LYS A 155 19.51 0.03 1.65
N TRP A 156 18.26 0.50 1.78
CA TRP A 156 17.92 1.89 1.46
C TRP A 156 18.26 2.87 2.58
N GLN A 157 18.47 2.38 3.79
CA GLN A 157 18.93 3.18 4.93
C GLN A 157 20.45 3.31 4.96
N GLU A 158 21.17 2.40 4.30
CA GLU A 158 22.63 2.50 4.16
C GLU A 158 23.03 3.81 3.46
N PRO A 159 24.01 4.56 4.00
CA PRO A 159 24.51 5.75 3.34
C PRO A 159 25.11 5.39 1.97
N PRO A 160 24.97 6.26 0.96
CA PRO A 160 25.55 6.00 -0.35
C PRO A 160 27.06 5.80 -0.21
N PRO A 161 27.66 4.83 -0.92
CA PRO A 161 29.10 4.62 -0.86
C PRO A 161 29.80 5.91 -1.28
N ALA A 162 30.93 6.21 -0.62
CA ALA A 162 31.72 7.39 -0.92
C ALA A 162 32.02 7.44 -2.42
N ARG A 163 31.76 8.60 -3.05
CA ARG A 163 32.07 8.81 -4.47
C ARG A 163 33.58 8.73 -4.64
N GLN A 164 34.08 7.58 -5.05
CA GLN A 164 35.46 7.46 -5.46
C GLN A 164 35.65 8.27 -6.76
N PRO A 165 36.73 9.06 -6.89
CA PRO A 165 37.02 9.76 -8.13
C PRO A 165 37.16 8.71 -9.22
N LYS A 166 36.24 8.73 -10.20
CA LYS A 166 36.40 7.91 -11.39
C LYS A 166 37.70 8.35 -12.05
N PRO A 167 38.63 7.43 -12.38
CA PRO A 167 39.81 7.81 -13.14
C PRO A 167 39.33 8.54 -14.39
N LEU A 168 39.99 9.66 -14.69
CA LEU A 168 39.69 10.39 -15.92
C LEU A 168 39.81 9.41 -17.09
N ALA A 169 38.90 9.54 -18.06
CA ALA A 169 39.06 8.81 -19.30
C ALA A 169 40.44 9.13 -19.87
N VAL A 170 41.15 8.09 -20.32
CA VAL A 170 42.46 8.26 -20.96
C VAL A 170 42.30 9.31 -22.06
N PRO A 171 43.10 10.39 -22.07
CA PRO A 171 43.06 11.36 -23.14
C PRO A 171 43.24 10.65 -24.48
N CYS A 172 42.16 10.58 -25.28
CA CYS A 172 42.26 10.07 -26.64
C CYS A 172 43.02 11.10 -27.47
N PHE A 173 44.27 10.80 -27.80
CA PHE A 173 45.07 11.59 -28.75
C PHE A 173 44.69 11.33 -30.21
N GLU A 174 43.70 10.47 -30.46
CA GLU A 174 43.21 10.24 -31.82
C GLU A 174 42.59 11.53 -32.40
N PRO A 175 43.02 11.94 -33.61
CA PRO A 175 42.46 13.11 -34.26
C PRO A 175 40.96 12.89 -34.53
N LYS A 176 40.13 13.83 -34.04
CA LYS A 176 38.67 13.81 -34.24
C LYS A 176 38.34 13.68 -35.73
N LYS A 177 37.50 12.71 -36.12
CA LYS A 177 37.10 12.49 -37.52
C LYS A 177 36.54 13.78 -38.12
N ARG A 178 37.29 14.39 -39.05
CA ARG A 178 36.97 15.70 -39.67
C ARG A 178 35.83 15.67 -40.70
N ARG A 179 35.32 14.50 -41.08
CA ARG A 179 34.19 14.36 -42.02
C ARG A 179 32.95 13.91 -41.30
N GLY A 180 32.03 14.86 -41.06
CA GLY A 180 30.68 14.56 -40.60
C GLY A 180 29.91 13.79 -41.67
N GLY A 181 29.85 12.48 -41.55
CA GLY A 181 28.98 11.64 -42.39
C GLY A 181 27.50 11.96 -42.19
N ARG A 182 26.64 11.36 -43.01
CA ARG A 182 25.17 11.58 -43.02
C ARG A 182 24.49 11.39 -41.65
N ARG A 183 25.07 10.59 -40.74
CA ARG A 183 24.58 10.38 -39.37
C ARG A 183 24.86 11.56 -38.42
N LEU A 184 25.97 12.28 -38.58
CA LEU A 184 26.26 13.48 -37.77
C LEU A 184 25.42 14.69 -38.22
N ARG A 185 24.95 14.70 -39.47
CA ARG A 185 24.02 15.73 -39.99
C ARG A 185 22.58 15.56 -39.51
N ARG A 186 22.26 14.46 -38.80
CA ARG A 186 20.92 14.14 -38.27
C ARG A 186 20.84 14.21 -36.74
N MET A 187 21.97 14.35 -36.05
CA MET A 187 22.03 14.71 -34.63
C MET A 187 22.08 16.23 -34.51
#